data_AF-A0AAN9HTT1-F1
#
_entry.id   AF-A0AAN9HTT1-F1
#
_cell.length_a   1.000
_cell.length_b   1.000
_cell.length_c   1.000
_cell.angle_alpha   90.00
_cell.angle_beta   90.00
_cell.angle_gamma   90.00
#
_symmetry.space_group_name_H-M   'P 1'
#
loop_
_entity.id
_entity.type
_entity.pdbx_description
1 polymer ?
#
loop_
_entity_poly.entity_id
_entity_poly.type
_entity_poly.pdbx_seq_one_letter_code
_entity_poly.pdbx_strand_id
1 'polypeptide(L)'
;MNTTSSSSKVHPEIFRENKLVAHLLTSTPNTIYRGARAAISLCNLSLQAHQYSLSQIWLESGLEDETNAIHEWMDIKKPDATILIAQDKLMGNWWLYTTNPDVLVIGYWPNEIFTHLKEGALRVYFGGETYTPLDMDSPQMGSGRYPKQGLDNSAFMSVLGIVDSDYNENDINLDVMRAYVSRDCYDLGHIGYWNVHFGHAFLFGGPGGKCDE
;
A
#
# COMPACT_ATOMS: atom_id res chain seq x y z
N MET A 1 -23.89 -9.26 -2.20
CA MET A 1 -23.53 -8.28 -3.24
C MET A 1 -22.33 -7.53 -2.72
N ASN A 2 -21.13 -7.90 -3.19
CA ASN A 2 -19.87 -7.31 -2.75
C ASN A 2 -19.64 -6.05 -3.58
N THR A 3 -19.67 -4.89 -2.95
CA THR A 3 -19.29 -3.63 -3.57
C THR A 3 -17.83 -3.37 -3.25
N THR A 4 -16.93 -3.83 -4.12
CA THR A 4 -15.55 -3.35 -4.19
C THR A 4 -15.56 -2.11 -5.08
N SER A 5 -15.18 -0.96 -4.52
CA SER A 5 -14.95 0.25 -5.32
C SER A 5 -13.46 0.36 -5.61
N SER A 6 -13.05 -0.02 -6.82
CA SER A 6 -11.74 0.37 -7.35
C SER A 6 -11.84 1.81 -7.87
N SER A 7 -10.85 2.65 -7.55
CA SER A 7 -10.77 3.99 -8.14
C SER A 7 -9.36 4.25 -8.66
N SER A 8 -9.21 4.34 -9.97
CA SER A 8 -8.07 5.02 -10.59
C SER A 8 -8.30 6.52 -10.47
N LYS A 9 -7.63 7.19 -9.52
CA LYS A 9 -7.62 8.64 -9.45
C LYS A 9 -6.19 9.14 -9.68
N VAL A 10 -6.03 9.96 -10.73
CA VAL A 10 -5.02 11.01 -10.74
C VAL A 10 -5.43 11.98 -9.63
N HIS A 11 -4.68 12.00 -8.53
CA HIS A 11 -5.05 12.80 -7.37
C HIS A 11 -4.80 14.29 -7.68
N PRO A 12 -5.81 15.18 -7.62
CA PRO A 12 -5.58 16.62 -7.69
C PRO A 12 -4.73 17.06 -6.50
N GLU A 13 -3.77 17.97 -6.74
CA GLU A 13 -2.78 18.44 -5.75
C GLU A 13 -3.39 18.94 -4.43
N ILE A 14 -4.64 19.41 -4.45
CA ILE A 14 -5.38 19.96 -3.30
C ILE A 14 -5.56 18.93 -2.15
N PHE A 15 -5.44 17.64 -2.42
CA PHE A 15 -5.56 16.59 -1.40
C PHE A 15 -4.23 16.18 -0.74
N ARG A 16 -3.08 16.79 -1.09
CA ARG A 16 -1.78 16.41 -0.53
C ARG A 16 -1.49 17.00 0.85
N GLU A 17 -2.02 18.18 1.19
CA GLU A 17 -1.57 18.94 2.37
C GLU A 17 -1.93 18.30 3.73
N ASN A 18 -2.91 17.38 3.80
CA ASN A 18 -3.33 16.74 5.05
C ASN A 18 -3.30 15.21 5.01
N LYS A 19 -2.55 14.64 4.07
CA LYS A 19 -2.31 13.21 4.03
C LYS A 19 -1.07 12.88 4.85
N LEU A 20 -1.23 11.97 5.80
CA LEU A 20 -0.13 11.45 6.60
C LEU A 20 0.09 9.98 6.26
N VAL A 21 1.34 9.58 6.10
CA VAL A 21 1.72 8.24 5.59
C VAL A 21 2.77 7.60 6.48
N ALA A 22 2.75 6.27 6.52
CA ALA A 22 3.85 5.44 7.01
C ALA A 22 4.02 4.29 6.01
N HIS A 23 5.07 4.33 5.20
CA HIS A 23 5.24 3.38 4.10
C HIS A 23 6.68 2.93 3.88
N LEU A 24 6.82 1.75 3.27
CA LEU A 24 8.02 1.30 2.60
C LEU A 24 7.96 1.62 1.12
N LEU A 25 9.06 2.12 0.57
CA LEU A 25 9.25 2.43 -0.84
C LEU A 25 10.38 1.58 -1.42
N THR A 26 10.16 1.02 -2.61
CA THR A 26 11.25 0.55 -3.47
C THR A 26 11.26 1.32 -4.79
N SER A 27 12.43 1.88 -5.12
CA SER A 27 12.68 2.61 -6.36
C SER A 27 14.16 2.46 -6.71
N THR A 28 14.46 1.47 -7.54
CA THR A 28 15.82 1.20 -8.01
C THR A 28 15.99 1.90 -9.35
N PRO A 29 17.07 2.68 -9.55
CA PRO A 29 17.30 3.38 -10.81
C PRO A 29 17.24 2.43 -12.00
N ASN A 30 16.55 2.83 -13.06
CA ASN A 30 16.35 2.05 -14.30
C ASN A 30 15.66 0.69 -14.10
N THR A 31 15.01 0.44 -12.96
CA THR A 31 14.20 -0.76 -12.74
C THR A 31 12.74 -0.45 -13.00
N ILE A 32 12.09 -1.35 -13.74
CA ILE A 32 10.63 -1.33 -13.98
C ILE A 32 10.01 -2.46 -13.16
N TYR A 33 8.97 -2.12 -12.41
CA TYR A 33 8.15 -3.08 -11.68
C TYR A 33 6.84 -3.30 -12.46
N ARG A 34 6.51 -4.56 -12.70
CA ARG A 34 5.25 -4.98 -13.34
C ARG A 34 4.14 -5.26 -12.33
N GLY A 35 4.41 -5.08 -11.04
CA GLY A 35 3.44 -5.45 -10.01
C GLY A 35 4.02 -5.51 -8.61
N ALA A 36 3.14 -5.75 -7.65
CA ALA A 36 3.43 -5.80 -6.23
C ALA A 36 2.40 -6.68 -5.51
N ARG A 37 2.85 -7.39 -4.48
CA ARG A 37 1.98 -8.20 -3.62
C ARG A 37 2.24 -8.00 -2.13
N ALA A 38 1.17 -8.11 -1.35
CA ALA A 38 1.24 -8.21 0.10
C ALA A 38 -0.05 -8.82 0.66
N ALA A 39 0.07 -9.50 1.79
CA ALA A 39 -1.03 -9.71 2.72
C ALA A 39 -1.08 -8.53 3.70
N ILE A 40 -2.29 -8.02 3.97
CA ILE A 40 -2.52 -6.82 4.77
C ILE A 40 -3.31 -7.21 6.02
N SER A 41 -2.82 -6.83 7.20
CA SER A 41 -3.57 -7.03 8.45
C SER A 41 -4.83 -6.19 8.48
N LEU A 42 -5.94 -6.79 8.93
CA LEU A 42 -7.19 -6.08 9.16
C LEU A 42 -7.20 -5.49 10.57
N CYS A 43 -7.62 -4.24 10.69
CA CYS A 43 -7.67 -3.55 11.98
C CYS A 43 -9.03 -2.85 12.14
N ASN A 44 -9.58 -2.92 13.35
CA ASN A 44 -10.81 -2.23 13.67
C ASN A 44 -10.50 -0.80 14.07
N LEU A 45 -10.79 0.15 13.18
CA LEU A 45 -10.48 1.56 13.35
C LEU A 45 -11.67 2.31 13.93
N SER A 46 -11.39 3.26 14.82
CA SER A 46 -12.36 4.26 15.26
C SER A 46 -12.03 5.58 14.58
N LEU A 47 -12.87 5.98 13.63
CA LEU A 47 -12.68 7.18 12.82
C LEU A 47 -13.79 8.19 13.09
N GLN A 48 -13.46 9.48 13.04
CA GLN A 48 -14.46 10.54 13.05
C GLN A 48 -15.01 10.77 11.64
N ALA A 49 -16.12 11.50 11.54
CA ALA A 49 -16.71 11.85 10.25
C ALA A 49 -15.69 12.64 9.39
N HIS A 50 -15.63 12.32 8.09
CA HIS A 50 -14.73 12.94 7.09
C HIS A 50 -13.23 12.62 7.25
N GLN A 51 -12.87 11.65 8.08
CA GLN A 51 -11.52 11.08 8.13
C GLN A 51 -11.47 9.75 7.39
N TYR A 52 -10.27 9.37 6.93
CA TYR A 52 -10.00 7.99 6.52
C TYR A 52 -8.64 7.53 7.00
N SER A 53 -8.52 6.21 7.13
CA SER A 53 -7.27 5.52 7.42
C SER A 53 -7.32 4.20 6.67
N LEU A 54 -6.27 3.93 5.88
CA LEU A 54 -6.22 2.82 4.95
C LEU A 54 -4.83 2.21 4.89
N SER A 55 -4.79 0.90 4.73
CA SER A 55 -3.59 0.14 4.40
C SER A 55 -3.64 -0.17 2.90
N GLN A 56 -2.59 0.18 2.16
CA GLN A 56 -2.58 0.11 0.71
C GLN A 56 -1.24 -0.33 0.13
N ILE A 57 -1.32 -0.92 -1.05
CA ILE A 57 -0.21 -1.07 -2.00
C ILE A 57 -0.49 -0.07 -3.11
N TRP A 58 0.51 0.68 -3.54
CA TRP A 58 0.37 1.50 -4.74
C TRP A 58 1.64 1.48 -5.59
N LEU A 59 1.43 1.60 -6.89
CA LEU A 59 2.47 1.61 -7.89
C LEU A 59 2.41 2.92 -8.64
N GLU A 60 3.57 3.56 -8.84
CA GLU A 60 3.65 4.86 -9.50
C GLU A 60 4.68 4.85 -10.63
N SER A 61 4.34 5.57 -11.69
CA SER A 61 5.24 5.88 -12.81
C SER A 61 4.99 7.30 -13.28
N GLY A 62 6.05 8.00 -13.69
CA GLY A 62 6.04 9.42 -14.04
C GLY A 62 6.79 10.32 -13.04
N LEU A 63 6.99 11.57 -13.45
CA LEU A 63 7.48 12.67 -12.61
C LEU A 63 6.36 13.14 -11.67
N GLU A 64 6.70 13.79 -10.54
CA GLU A 64 5.78 14.13 -9.43
C GLU A 64 4.49 14.86 -9.84
N ASP A 65 4.51 15.55 -10.98
CA ASP A 65 3.40 16.36 -11.52
C ASP A 65 2.61 15.64 -12.63
N GLU A 66 3.06 14.46 -13.08
CA GLU A 66 2.43 13.64 -14.12
C GLU A 66 2.16 12.19 -13.66
N THR A 67 2.33 11.89 -12.37
CA THR A 67 2.23 10.52 -11.85
C THR A 67 0.86 9.89 -12.10
N ASN A 68 0.86 8.64 -12.55
CA ASN A 68 -0.32 7.78 -12.46
C ASN A 68 -0.09 6.73 -11.37
N ALA A 69 -1.09 6.54 -10.52
CA ALA A 69 -1.04 5.62 -9.39
C ALA A 69 -2.26 4.70 -9.38
N ILE A 70 -2.06 3.43 -9.01
CA ILE A 70 -3.15 2.51 -8.64
C ILE A 70 -3.15 2.44 -7.12
N HIS A 71 -4.22 2.94 -6.50
CA HIS A 71 -4.43 2.88 -5.05
C HIS A 71 -5.51 1.86 -4.74
N GLU A 72 -5.21 0.90 -3.88
CA GLU A 72 -6.17 -0.13 -3.49
C GLU A 72 -6.23 -0.32 -1.98
N TRP A 73 -7.45 -0.39 -1.48
CA TRP A 73 -7.79 -0.68 -0.09
C TRP A 73 -8.86 -1.77 -0.08
N MET A 74 -8.79 -2.70 0.87
CA MET A 74 -9.80 -3.75 0.97
C MET A 74 -10.30 -3.94 2.40
N ASP A 75 -11.62 -3.97 2.55
CA ASP A 75 -12.31 -4.58 3.69
C ASP A 75 -12.39 -6.09 3.44
N ILE A 76 -11.24 -6.78 3.54
CA ILE A 76 -11.24 -8.22 3.34
C ILE A 76 -11.80 -8.85 4.61
N LYS A 77 -12.96 -9.51 4.58
CA LYS A 77 -13.41 -10.31 5.74
C LYS A 77 -12.62 -11.62 5.94
N LYS A 78 -11.48 -11.77 5.25
CA LYS A 78 -10.55 -12.89 5.34
C LYS A 78 -9.16 -12.37 5.75
N PRO A 79 -8.69 -12.63 6.99
CA PRO A 79 -7.42 -12.12 7.50
C PRO A 79 -6.17 -12.62 6.75
N ASP A 80 -6.30 -13.66 5.91
CA ASP A 80 -5.18 -14.30 5.20
C ASP A 80 -5.08 -13.93 3.71
N ALA A 81 -5.87 -12.96 3.26
CA ALA A 81 -5.91 -12.64 1.85
C ALA A 81 -4.67 -11.88 1.38
N THR A 82 -3.99 -12.45 0.39
CA THR A 82 -2.87 -11.81 -0.30
C THR A 82 -3.39 -11.08 -1.53
N ILE A 83 -3.02 -9.81 -1.65
CA ILE A 83 -3.35 -8.94 -2.77
C ILE A 83 -2.19 -8.96 -3.75
N LEU A 84 -2.49 -8.99 -5.05
CA LEU A 84 -1.52 -8.80 -6.12
C LEU A 84 -2.06 -7.76 -7.10
N ILE A 85 -1.30 -6.69 -7.33
CA ILE A 85 -1.48 -5.81 -8.48
C ILE A 85 -0.43 -6.21 -9.50
N ALA A 86 -0.82 -6.59 -10.72
CA ALA A 86 0.12 -7.01 -11.75
C ALA A 86 -0.31 -6.56 -13.15
N GLN A 87 0.67 -6.21 -13.96
CA GLN A 87 0.52 -5.92 -15.38
C GLN A 87 0.63 -7.22 -16.18
N ASP A 88 -0.30 -7.44 -17.11
CA ASP A 88 -0.22 -8.60 -18.00
C ASP A 88 0.78 -8.40 -19.13
N LYS A 89 1.44 -9.49 -19.55
CA LYS A 89 2.49 -9.47 -20.56
C LYS A 89 2.00 -9.25 -21.99
N LEU A 90 0.72 -9.53 -22.26
CA LEU A 90 0.20 -9.60 -23.62
C LEU A 90 -0.28 -8.24 -24.11
N MET A 91 -1.06 -7.55 -23.29
CA MET A 91 -1.74 -6.30 -23.60
C MET A 91 -1.26 -5.16 -22.69
N GLY A 92 -0.54 -5.47 -21.61
CA GLY A 92 -0.05 -4.47 -20.67
C GLY A 92 -1.14 -3.92 -19.76
N ASN A 93 -2.31 -4.58 -19.65
CA ASN A 93 -3.36 -4.13 -18.74
C ASN A 93 -2.98 -4.46 -17.30
N TRP A 94 -3.46 -3.65 -16.39
CA TRP A 94 -3.25 -3.86 -14.96
C TRP A 94 -4.43 -4.60 -14.36
N TRP A 95 -4.13 -5.52 -13.46
CA TRP A 95 -5.09 -6.39 -12.82
C TRP A 95 -4.87 -6.37 -11.32
N LEU A 96 -5.96 -6.47 -10.57
CA LEU A 96 -5.96 -6.66 -9.13
C LEU A 96 -6.56 -8.02 -8.80
N TYR A 97 -5.80 -8.83 -8.08
CA TYR A 97 -6.18 -10.16 -7.64
C TYR A 97 -6.14 -10.29 -6.12
N THR A 98 -6.97 -11.18 -5.58
CA THR A 98 -6.55 -11.97 -4.41
C THR A 98 -5.85 -13.23 -4.90
N THR A 99 -4.83 -13.72 -4.19
CA THR A 99 -4.11 -14.97 -4.55
C THR A 99 -4.11 -16.03 -3.45
N ASN A 100 -4.64 -15.70 -2.27
CA ASN A 100 -4.79 -16.60 -1.12
C ASN A 100 -6.11 -16.23 -0.41
N PRO A 101 -6.95 -17.18 0.03
CA PRO A 101 -6.92 -18.62 -0.29
C PRO A 101 -7.34 -18.95 -1.72
N ASP A 102 -8.07 -18.05 -2.38
CA ASP A 102 -8.60 -18.25 -3.72
C ASP A 102 -8.09 -17.15 -4.65
N VAL A 103 -7.86 -17.51 -5.91
CA VAL A 103 -7.58 -16.52 -6.96
C VAL A 103 -8.88 -15.87 -7.39
N LEU A 104 -9.04 -14.57 -7.11
CA LEU A 104 -10.21 -13.78 -7.51
C LEU A 104 -9.76 -12.49 -8.19
N VAL A 105 -10.32 -12.19 -9.36
CA VAL A 105 -10.15 -10.88 -10.00
C VAL A 105 -11.07 -9.88 -9.32
N ILE A 106 -10.46 -8.82 -8.79
CA ILE A 106 -11.17 -7.74 -8.09
C ILE A 106 -11.25 -6.48 -8.95
N GLY A 107 -10.18 -6.19 -9.70
CA GLY A 107 -10.03 -4.95 -10.45
C GLY A 107 -9.29 -5.14 -11.76
N TYR A 108 -9.54 -4.22 -12.68
CA TYR A 108 -8.98 -4.19 -14.02
C TYR A 108 -8.84 -2.75 -14.50
N TRP A 109 -7.68 -2.44 -15.07
CA TRP A 109 -7.40 -1.16 -15.71
C TRP A 109 -6.79 -1.40 -17.08
N PRO A 110 -7.49 -1.00 -18.17
CA PRO A 110 -6.93 -1.04 -19.51
C PRO A 110 -5.65 -0.22 -19.59
N ASN A 111 -4.67 -0.71 -20.34
CA ASN A 111 -3.38 -0.04 -20.51
C ASN A 111 -3.52 1.38 -21.07
N GLU A 112 -4.52 1.60 -21.93
CA GLU A 112 -4.74 2.83 -22.68
C GLU A 112 -5.13 4.04 -21.82
N ILE A 113 -5.53 3.82 -20.56
CA ILE A 113 -5.87 4.91 -19.65
C ILE A 113 -4.63 5.52 -18.99
N PHE A 114 -3.46 4.88 -19.12
CA PHE A 114 -2.22 5.30 -18.48
C PHE A 114 -1.26 5.97 -19.46
N THR A 115 -0.60 7.03 -19.01
CA THR A 115 0.45 7.71 -19.79
C THR A 115 1.82 7.07 -19.54
N HIS A 116 2.20 6.96 -18.26
CA HIS A 116 3.52 6.44 -17.83
C HIS A 116 3.43 5.01 -17.31
N LEU A 117 2.38 4.69 -16.55
CA LEU A 117 2.20 3.36 -15.93
C LEU A 117 1.97 2.25 -16.96
N LYS A 118 1.66 2.62 -18.22
CA LYS A 118 1.58 1.68 -19.34
C LYS A 118 2.89 0.93 -19.60
N GLU A 119 4.02 1.57 -19.30
CA GLU A 119 5.36 0.98 -19.45
C GLU A 119 5.82 0.24 -18.19
N GLY A 120 4.98 0.18 -17.15
CA GLY A 120 5.32 -0.35 -15.83
C GLY A 120 5.55 0.75 -14.80
N ALA A 121 5.72 0.36 -13.55
CA ALA A 121 5.96 1.25 -12.42
C ALA A 121 7.45 1.48 -12.16
N LEU A 122 7.81 2.68 -11.71
CA LEU A 122 9.18 3.02 -11.28
C LEU A 122 9.31 3.02 -9.74
N ARG A 123 8.18 3.08 -9.05
CA ARG A 123 8.08 3.08 -7.60
C ARG A 123 6.96 2.14 -7.17
N VAL A 124 7.25 1.36 -6.14
CA VAL A 124 6.26 0.52 -5.47
C VAL A 124 6.29 0.85 -3.99
N TYR A 125 5.11 0.99 -3.42
CA TYR A 125 4.95 1.35 -2.03
C TYR A 125 4.02 0.38 -1.31
N PHE A 126 4.30 0.20 -0.02
CA PHE A 126 3.50 -0.60 0.90
C PHE A 126 3.34 0.19 2.19
N GLY A 127 2.12 0.37 2.69
CA GLY A 127 1.94 0.95 4.02
C GLY A 127 0.58 1.56 4.25
N GLY A 128 0.55 2.50 5.19
CA GLY A 128 -0.66 3.21 5.60
C GLY A 128 -0.71 4.63 5.06
N GLU A 129 -1.92 5.08 4.76
CA GLU A 129 -2.25 6.49 4.55
C GLU A 129 -3.45 6.86 5.43
N THR A 130 -3.39 8.06 5.97
CA THR A 130 -4.49 8.68 6.70
C THR A 130 -4.76 10.06 6.15
N TYR A 131 -5.98 10.51 6.34
CA TYR A 131 -6.39 11.87 6.03
C TYR A 131 -7.26 12.41 7.16
N THR A 132 -7.00 13.67 7.47
CA THR A 132 -7.81 14.47 8.39
C THR A 132 -8.02 15.88 7.83
N PRO A 133 -9.15 16.54 8.09
CA PRO A 133 -9.26 17.99 7.89
C PRO A 133 -8.28 18.78 8.78
N LEU A 134 -7.87 19.98 8.34
CA LEU A 134 -6.86 20.84 9.01
C LEU A 134 -7.13 21.09 10.51
N ASP A 135 -8.41 21.19 10.90
CA ASP A 135 -8.81 21.55 12.27
C ASP A 135 -9.18 20.32 13.12
N MET A 136 -8.73 19.12 12.73
CA MET A 136 -9.07 17.87 13.41
C MET A 136 -7.82 17.04 13.70
N ASP A 137 -7.81 16.42 14.89
CA ASP A 137 -6.81 15.43 15.28
C ASP A 137 -6.67 14.33 14.22
N SER A 138 -5.44 13.94 13.90
CA SER A 138 -5.18 12.87 12.94
C SER A 138 -5.79 11.55 13.41
N PRO A 139 -6.39 10.74 12.52
CA PRO A 139 -7.03 9.49 12.90
C PRO A 139 -5.98 8.42 13.29
N GLN A 140 -6.44 7.30 13.85
CA GLN A 140 -5.56 6.15 14.06
C GLN A 140 -5.11 5.56 12.72
N MET A 141 -3.83 5.17 12.61
CA MET A 141 -3.31 4.39 11.48
C MET A 141 -3.19 2.91 11.87
N GLY A 142 -3.65 2.02 10.99
CA GLY A 142 -3.56 0.58 11.22
C GLY A 142 -4.40 0.15 12.43
N SER A 143 -3.76 -0.39 13.47
CA SER A 143 -4.43 -0.78 14.71
C SER A 143 -4.56 0.34 15.75
N GLY A 144 -4.07 1.56 15.44
CA GLY A 144 -3.93 2.63 16.42
C GLY A 144 -2.77 2.41 17.40
N ARG A 145 -1.96 1.38 17.21
CA ARG A 145 -0.79 1.06 18.04
C ARG A 145 0.50 1.21 17.26
N TYR A 146 1.54 1.64 17.95
CA TYR A 146 2.89 1.71 17.40
C TYR A 146 3.48 0.33 17.15
N PRO A 147 4.29 0.15 16.07
CA PRO A 147 5.06 -1.05 15.76
C PRO A 147 5.79 -1.71 16.93
N LYS A 148 6.35 -0.91 17.84
CA LYS A 148 7.07 -1.41 19.03
C LYS A 148 6.22 -2.28 19.97
N GLN A 149 4.90 -2.29 19.81
CA GLN A 149 3.98 -3.14 20.57
C GLN A 149 3.86 -4.56 20.00
N GLY A 150 4.58 -4.85 18.91
CA GLY A 150 4.66 -6.18 18.31
C GLY A 150 3.47 -6.52 17.42
N LEU A 151 3.58 -7.68 16.79
CA LEU A 151 2.67 -8.17 15.75
C LEU A 151 1.23 -8.40 16.21
N ASP A 152 1.05 -8.89 17.44
CA ASP A 152 -0.29 -9.15 17.99
C ASP A 152 -1.10 -7.86 18.23
N ASN A 153 -0.44 -6.70 18.24
CA ASN A 153 -1.05 -5.42 18.59
C ASN A 153 -0.94 -4.36 17.48
N SER A 154 -0.02 -4.52 16.53
CA SER A 154 0.29 -3.54 15.50
C SER A 154 -0.28 -3.97 14.15
N ALA A 155 -0.60 -3.02 13.27
CA ALA A 155 -0.88 -3.37 11.88
C ALA A 155 0.41 -3.81 11.19
N PHE A 156 0.28 -4.71 10.24
CA PHE A 156 1.40 -5.28 9.49
C PHE A 156 1.03 -5.52 8.03
N MET A 157 2.06 -5.51 7.18
CA MET A 157 1.99 -6.11 5.85
C MET A 157 3.05 -7.20 5.77
N SER A 158 2.67 -8.31 5.14
CA SER A 158 3.47 -9.54 5.07
C SER A 158 3.40 -10.15 3.68
N VAL A 159 4.20 -11.17 3.41
CA VAL A 159 4.32 -11.80 2.09
C VAL A 159 4.61 -10.73 1.03
N LEU A 160 5.53 -9.83 1.37
CA LEU A 160 5.87 -8.68 0.54
C LEU A 160 6.65 -9.11 -0.70
N GLY A 161 6.23 -8.65 -1.87
CA GLY A 161 6.88 -9.01 -3.13
C GLY A 161 6.59 -8.05 -4.26
N ILE A 162 7.36 -8.20 -5.32
CA ILE A 162 7.27 -7.41 -6.55
C ILE A 162 7.15 -8.35 -7.75
N VAL A 163 6.58 -7.84 -8.83
CA VAL A 163 6.72 -8.45 -10.15
C VAL A 163 7.81 -7.67 -10.88
N ASP A 164 8.87 -8.37 -11.31
CA ASP A 164 10.00 -7.75 -11.99
C ASP A 164 9.69 -7.40 -13.45
N SER A 165 10.66 -6.78 -14.14
CA SER A 165 10.54 -6.38 -15.54
C SER A 165 10.29 -7.54 -16.51
N ASP A 166 10.69 -8.75 -16.13
CA ASP A 166 10.56 -9.99 -16.89
C ASP A 166 9.26 -10.75 -16.57
N TYR A 167 8.39 -10.15 -15.74
CA TYR A 167 7.10 -10.69 -15.28
C TYR A 167 7.22 -11.85 -14.29
N ASN A 168 8.34 -11.95 -13.54
CA ASN A 168 8.48 -12.92 -12.47
C ASN A 168 8.12 -12.30 -11.11
N GLU A 169 7.39 -13.05 -10.29
CA GLU A 169 7.14 -12.70 -8.89
C GLU A 169 8.36 -13.02 -8.03
N ASN A 170 8.85 -12.01 -7.30
CA ASN A 170 10.00 -12.12 -6.42
C ASN A 170 9.66 -11.56 -5.03
N ASP A 171 10.24 -12.14 -3.98
CA ASP A 171 10.23 -11.53 -2.66
C ASP A 171 11.01 -10.21 -2.66
N ILE A 172 10.57 -9.26 -1.83
CA ILE A 172 11.33 -8.02 -1.66
C ILE A 172 12.64 -8.27 -0.92
N ASN A 173 13.63 -7.42 -1.21
CA ASN A 173 14.78 -7.23 -0.32
C ASN A 173 14.53 -6.00 0.56
N LEU A 174 14.25 -6.20 1.84
CA LEU A 174 13.97 -5.11 2.78
C LEU A 174 15.17 -4.18 3.00
N ASP A 175 16.41 -4.63 2.79
CA ASP A 175 17.62 -3.83 3.01
C ASP A 175 17.77 -2.69 1.99
N VAL A 176 17.11 -2.80 0.83
CA VAL A 176 17.12 -1.77 -0.22
C VAL A 176 15.85 -0.93 -0.25
N MET A 177 14.88 -1.24 0.62
CA MET A 177 13.66 -0.44 0.76
C MET A 177 13.90 0.73 1.70
N ARG A 178 13.20 1.84 1.44
CA ARG A 178 13.25 3.04 2.27
C ARG A 178 11.96 3.17 3.07
N ALA A 179 12.07 3.35 4.36
CA ALA A 179 10.95 3.73 5.21
C ALA A 179 10.74 5.25 5.17
N TYR A 180 9.49 5.68 5.06
CA TYR A 180 9.08 7.07 5.17
C TYR A 180 7.86 7.16 6.08
N VAL A 181 7.93 8.08 7.05
CA VAL A 181 6.86 8.37 7.99
C VAL A 181 6.69 9.89 8.04
N SER A 182 5.48 10.38 7.79
CA SER A 182 5.23 11.82 7.63
C SER A 182 5.28 12.62 8.93
N ARG A 183 4.89 12.00 10.07
CA ARG A 183 4.76 12.64 11.37
C ARG A 183 5.03 11.65 12.51
N ASP A 184 5.33 12.14 13.71
CA ASP A 184 5.76 11.34 14.87
C ASP A 184 4.64 10.53 15.56
N CYS A 185 3.38 10.88 15.34
CA CYS A 185 2.23 10.12 15.84
C CYS A 185 2.03 8.76 15.16
N TYR A 186 2.85 8.47 14.14
CA TYR A 186 2.94 7.19 13.48
C TYR A 186 4.39 6.71 13.44
N ASP A 187 4.57 5.42 13.21
CA ASP A 187 5.89 4.82 13.11
C ASP A 187 5.83 3.59 12.20
N LEU A 188 7.00 3.15 11.72
CA LEU A 188 7.19 1.98 10.87
C LEU A 188 8.38 1.17 11.34
N GLY A 189 8.17 -0.12 11.62
CA GLY A 189 9.20 -1.04 12.08
C GLY A 189 9.42 -2.20 11.10
N HIS A 190 10.65 -2.38 10.64
CA HIS A 190 11.03 -3.55 9.85
C HIS A 190 11.06 -4.81 10.71
N ILE A 191 10.41 -5.89 10.28
CA ILE A 191 10.56 -7.21 10.90
C ILE A 191 11.60 -8.06 10.16
N GLY A 192 11.70 -7.91 8.83
CA GLY A 192 12.52 -8.80 8.02
C GLY A 192 11.73 -10.01 7.54
N TYR A 193 12.44 -11.09 7.21
CA TYR A 193 11.81 -12.40 7.02
C TYR A 193 11.39 -12.98 8.36
N TRP A 194 10.11 -13.28 8.52
CA TRP A 194 9.59 -13.85 9.76
C TRP A 194 9.55 -15.38 9.72
N ASN A 195 8.77 -15.96 8.81
CA ASN A 195 8.65 -17.41 8.62
C ASN A 195 8.03 -17.71 7.25
N VAL A 196 7.91 -18.99 6.91
CA VAL A 196 7.39 -19.45 5.61
C VAL A 196 5.96 -19.02 5.30
N HIS A 197 5.15 -18.65 6.30
CA HIS A 197 3.77 -18.20 6.11
C HIS A 197 3.66 -16.68 5.92
N PHE A 198 4.44 -15.91 6.69
CA PHE A 198 4.40 -14.44 6.64
C PHE A 198 5.47 -13.82 5.74
N GLY A 199 6.47 -14.59 5.29
CA GLY A 199 7.56 -14.12 4.45
C GLY A 199 8.26 -12.87 5.01
N HIS A 200 8.63 -11.95 4.12
CA HIS A 200 9.08 -10.62 4.50
C HIS A 200 7.92 -9.75 4.95
N ALA A 201 8.08 -9.09 6.11
CA ALA A 201 7.05 -8.28 6.74
C ALA A 201 7.61 -6.99 7.38
N PHE A 202 6.71 -6.03 7.57
CA PHE A 202 6.92 -4.85 8.42
C PHE A 202 5.66 -4.49 9.18
N LEU A 203 5.85 -3.74 10.26
CA LEU A 203 4.80 -3.17 11.11
C LEU A 203 4.68 -1.68 10.85
N PHE A 204 3.46 -1.16 10.95
CA PHE A 204 3.21 0.28 10.86
C PHE A 204 1.99 0.65 11.68
N GLY A 205 1.88 1.93 12.02
CA GLY A 205 0.68 2.48 12.66
C GLY A 205 1.00 3.45 13.78
N GLY A 206 -0.04 3.84 14.49
CA GLY A 206 0.06 4.77 15.60
C GLY A 206 -1.29 5.38 15.95
N PRO A 207 -1.41 5.99 17.14
CA PRO A 207 -2.68 6.45 17.68
C PRO A 207 -3.26 7.67 16.94
N GLY A 208 -2.48 8.38 16.13
CA GLY A 208 -2.88 9.68 15.61
C GLY A 208 -2.89 10.74 16.71
N GLY A 209 -3.82 11.70 16.63
CA GLY A 209 -3.86 12.87 17.49
C GLY A 209 -3.18 14.08 16.85
N LYS A 210 -2.58 14.92 17.69
CA LYS A 210 -1.73 16.03 17.24
C LYS A 210 -0.32 15.52 17.01
N CYS A 211 0.10 15.51 15.75
CA CYS A 211 1.30 14.80 15.31
C CYS A 211 2.56 15.68 15.18
N ASP A 212 2.61 16.78 15.92
CA ASP A 212 3.72 17.74 15.92
C ASP A 212 3.89 18.39 17.33
N GLU A 213 3.40 17.74 18.40
CA GLU A 213 3.46 18.22 19.80
C GLU A 213 4.33 17.33 20.69
#